data_AF-A0A8H8RBZ3-F1
#
_entry.id   AF-A0A8H8RBZ3-F1
#
_cell.length_a   1.000
_cell.length_b   1.000
_cell.length_c   1.000
_cell.angle_alpha   90.00
_cell.angle_beta   90.00
_cell.angle_gamma   90.00
#
_symmetry.space_group_name_H-M   'P 1'
#
loop_
_entity.id
_entity.type
_entity.pdbx_description
1 polymer ?
#
loop_
_entity_poly.entity_id
_entity_poly.type
_entity_poly.pdbx_seq_one_letter_code
_entity_poly.pdbx_strand_id
1 'polypeptide(L)'
;MSTDSQDLVPITLTHHGKPHTFSFPSDATISDLSDEIADSLSVPPSNQKLMVSKLGLLKPPFKDPGLSISSIADKKITLMGSTAVEASSISEASEHASRRVTRQSRPMQKVSAYKTHDWKKEQEEAQYTFTTLRPLPYLPNPSKSLQFLQRLKADAGIKASMRKHKFTVPLLTEMNPIEHTQSNHEGTSRTLGLNRNAGEVIELRLRTDAYDGYRDYKTIRNTLCHELAHNVHGPHDRNFWDLCKQIEKEVEGADWRSGGT
;
A
#
# COMPACT_ATOMS: atom_id res chain seq x y z
N MET A 1 51.47 60.41 24.16
CA MET A 1 50.36 60.46 23.18
C MET A 1 50.98 60.24 21.82
N SER A 2 51.14 58.97 21.43
CA SER A 2 51.57 58.58 20.10
C SER A 2 50.48 57.65 19.57
N THR A 3 49.66 58.19 18.67
CA THR A 3 48.64 57.45 17.94
C THR A 3 49.36 56.52 16.97
N ASP A 4 49.43 55.24 17.33
CA ASP A 4 49.92 54.19 16.45
C ASP A 4 48.85 54.01 15.36
N SER A 5 49.14 54.52 14.17
CA SER A 5 48.29 54.36 12.99
C SER A 5 48.39 52.90 12.57
N GLN A 6 47.61 52.03 13.19
CA GLN A 6 47.53 50.63 12.79
C GLN A 6 46.88 50.56 11.41
N ASP A 7 47.66 50.18 10.41
CA ASP A 7 47.16 49.89 9.06
C ASP A 7 46.13 48.76 9.15
N LEU A 8 44.85 49.12 9.03
CA LEU A 8 43.74 48.18 9.05
C LEU A 8 43.61 47.52 7.67
N VAL A 9 43.70 46.19 7.64
CA VAL A 9 43.53 45.37 6.46
C VAL A 9 42.09 44.86 6.39
N PRO A 10 41.29 45.24 5.38
CA PRO A 10 39.95 44.71 5.20
C PRO A 10 39.99 43.29 4.62
N ILE A 11 39.30 42.36 5.26
CA ILE A 11 39.09 40.99 4.79
C ILE A 11 37.61 40.77 4.52
N THR A 12 37.28 40.23 3.35
CA THR A 12 35.91 39.85 3.02
C THR A 12 35.77 38.33 2.98
N LEU A 13 34.86 37.79 3.79
CA LEU A 13 34.51 36.38 3.83
C LEU A 13 33.05 36.17 3.43
N THR A 14 32.76 35.04 2.79
CA THR A 14 31.38 34.67 2.39
C THR A 14 30.85 33.56 3.28
N HIS A 15 29.72 33.77 3.94
CA HIS A 15 29.02 32.79 4.78
C HIS A 15 27.57 32.64 4.32
N HIS A 16 27.11 31.41 4.01
CA HIS A 16 25.79 31.13 3.42
C HIS A 16 25.39 32.05 2.24
N GLY A 17 26.37 32.43 1.40
CA GLY A 17 26.15 33.30 0.25
C GLY A 17 26.09 34.80 0.57
N LYS A 18 26.24 35.20 1.84
CA LYS A 18 26.32 36.61 2.26
C LYS A 18 27.79 37.02 2.50
N PRO A 19 28.26 38.15 1.91
CA PRO A 19 29.58 38.68 2.18
C PRO A 19 29.59 39.42 3.53
N HIS A 20 30.62 39.17 4.33
CA HIS A 20 30.92 39.85 5.59
C HIS A 20 32.34 40.41 5.51
N THR A 21 32.50 41.69 5.82
CA THR A 21 33.80 42.37 5.77
C THR A 21 34.23 42.71 7.19
N PHE A 22 35.42 42.28 7.56
CA PHE A 22 36.06 42.51 8.85
C PHE A 22 37.35 43.29 8.63
N SER A 23 37.72 44.14 9.58
CA SER A 23 38.94 44.95 9.51
C SER A 23 39.86 44.55 10.64
N PHE A 24 41.06 44.08 10.31
CA PHE A 24 42.05 43.63 11.28
C PHE A 24 43.34 44.45 11.19
N PRO A 25 44.10 44.57 12.29
CA PRO A 25 45.49 45.04 12.25
C PRO A 25 46.38 44.18 11.33
N SER A 26 47.46 44.75 10.81
CA SER A 26 48.37 44.06 9.86
C SER A 26 49.15 42.88 10.47
N ASP A 27 49.28 42.83 11.79
CA ASP A 27 49.87 41.74 12.58
C ASP A 27 48.89 40.63 12.97
N ALA A 28 47.60 40.79 12.64
CA ALA A 28 46.58 39.82 12.99
C ALA A 28 46.75 38.48 12.26
N THR A 29 46.36 37.42 12.95
CA THR A 29 46.54 36.02 12.55
C THR A 29 45.23 35.35 12.19
N ILE A 30 45.30 34.19 11.54
CA ILE A 30 44.10 33.38 11.25
C ILE A 30 43.36 32.94 12.51
N SER A 31 44.04 32.86 13.65
CA SER A 31 43.39 32.57 14.93
C SER A 31 42.49 33.74 15.36
N ASP A 32 42.96 34.98 15.21
CA ASP A 32 42.16 36.19 15.51
C ASP A 32 40.93 36.31 14.59
N LEU A 33 41.10 35.95 13.30
CA LEU A 33 39.97 35.84 12.37
C LEU A 33 38.96 34.76 12.79
N SER A 34 39.44 33.64 13.32
CA SER A 34 38.60 32.54 13.80
C SER A 34 37.80 32.93 15.03
N ASP A 35 38.40 33.68 15.95
CA ASP A 35 37.75 34.17 17.16
C ASP A 35 36.69 35.24 16.82
N GLU A 36 37.00 36.19 15.94
CA GLU A 36 36.02 37.19 15.47
C GLU A 36 34.83 36.55 14.73
N ILE A 37 35.05 35.46 13.98
CA ILE A 37 33.97 34.68 13.36
C ILE A 37 33.11 33.97 14.42
N ALA A 38 33.72 33.50 15.51
CA ALA A 38 32.97 32.89 16.60
C ALA A 38 32.07 33.92 17.30
N ASP A 39 32.56 35.14 17.50
CA ASP A 39 31.82 36.21 18.18
C ASP A 39 30.75 36.83 17.27
N SER A 40 31.11 37.22 16.04
CA SER A 40 30.20 37.93 15.12
C SER A 40 29.17 37.01 14.45
N LEU A 41 29.59 35.79 14.08
CA LEU A 41 28.73 34.85 13.33
C LEU A 41 28.22 33.69 14.19
N SER A 42 28.59 33.63 15.47
CA SER A 42 28.17 32.54 16.40
C SER A 42 28.50 31.13 15.88
N VAL A 43 29.55 31.02 15.06
CA VAL A 43 30.05 29.75 14.53
C VAL A 43 31.26 29.34 15.36
N PRO A 44 31.18 28.30 16.21
CA PRO A 44 32.30 27.93 17.08
C PRO A 44 33.51 27.47 16.25
N PRO A 45 34.76 27.70 16.70
CA PRO A 45 35.97 27.33 15.95
C PRO A 45 35.99 25.87 15.47
N SER A 46 35.44 24.94 16.25
CA SER A 46 35.31 23.52 15.87
C SER A 46 34.53 23.29 14.58
N ASN A 47 33.61 24.19 14.24
CA ASN A 47 32.73 24.10 13.07
C ASN A 47 33.15 25.04 11.94
N GLN A 48 34.20 25.84 12.13
CA GLN A 48 34.67 26.77 11.12
C GLN A 48 35.56 26.05 10.10
N LYS A 49 35.09 25.95 8.86
CA LYS A 49 35.93 25.53 7.73
C LYS A 49 36.10 26.71 6.79
N LEU A 50 37.29 27.28 6.77
CA LEU A 50 37.66 28.40 5.93
C LEU A 50 38.28 27.86 4.63
N MET A 51 37.58 28.04 3.52
CA MET A 51 38.11 27.71 2.21
C MET A 51 38.71 28.96 1.57
N VAL A 52 40.04 28.98 1.45
CA VAL A 52 40.79 30.09 0.88
C VAL A 52 41.31 29.70 -0.50
N SER A 53 40.99 30.50 -1.52
CA SER A 53 41.46 30.25 -2.89
C SER A 53 42.99 30.09 -2.94
N LYS A 54 43.48 29.04 -3.62
CA LYS A 54 44.91 28.63 -3.73
C LYS A 54 45.60 28.10 -2.46
N LEU A 55 45.08 28.37 -1.27
CA LEU A 55 45.60 27.81 0.00
C LEU A 55 44.81 26.58 0.50
N GLY A 56 43.61 26.36 -0.05
CA GLY A 56 42.80 25.19 0.25
C GLY A 56 41.99 25.34 1.52
N LEU A 57 41.68 24.21 2.15
CA LEU A 57 40.79 24.13 3.31
C LEU A 57 41.58 24.32 4.61
N LEU A 58 41.32 25.41 5.32
CA LEU A 58 41.80 25.67 6.66
C LEU A 58 40.69 25.31 7.65
N LYS A 59 41.00 24.41 8.58
CA LYS A 59 40.09 23.97 9.64
C LYS A 59 40.85 23.96 10.97
N PRO A 60 40.20 24.31 12.09
CA PRO A 60 40.75 24.06 13.41
C PRO A 60 40.89 22.55 13.70
N PRO A 61 41.97 22.12 14.39
CA PRO A 61 43.14 22.92 14.76
C PRO A 61 43.95 23.31 13.52
N PHE A 62 44.24 24.60 13.35
CA PHE A 62 44.94 25.11 12.17
C PHE A 62 46.36 24.53 12.12
N LYS A 63 46.81 24.15 10.92
CA LYS A 63 48.18 23.63 10.73
C LYS A 63 49.24 24.70 11.00
N ASP A 64 48.93 25.95 10.66
CA ASP A 64 49.78 27.12 10.89
C ASP A 64 48.96 28.23 11.58
N PRO A 65 48.92 28.26 12.93
CA PRO A 65 48.11 29.22 13.70
C PRO A 65 48.55 30.68 13.54
N GLY A 66 49.81 30.92 13.18
CA GLY A 66 50.41 32.25 12.99
C GLY A 66 50.39 32.76 11.54
N LEU A 67 49.58 32.16 10.66
CA LEU A 67 49.45 32.65 9.28
C LEU A 67 48.85 34.06 9.30
N SER A 68 49.55 35.04 8.72
CA SER A 68 49.10 36.44 8.73
C SER A 68 47.89 36.67 7.81
N ILE A 69 46.92 37.42 8.32
CA ILE A 69 45.70 37.88 7.62
C ILE A 69 46.04 38.63 6.33
N SER A 70 47.12 39.40 6.32
CA SER A 70 47.61 40.14 5.14
C SER A 70 47.85 39.24 3.91
N SER A 71 48.30 38.01 4.12
CA SER A 71 48.62 37.04 3.05
C SER A 71 47.38 36.39 2.40
N ILE A 72 46.21 36.61 3.00
CA ILE A 72 44.93 36.03 2.56
C ILE A 72 43.86 37.08 2.23
N ALA A 73 44.11 38.36 2.51
CA ALA A 73 43.18 39.47 2.25
C ALA A 73 42.77 39.57 0.76
N ASP A 74 43.70 39.36 -0.16
CA ASP A 74 43.43 39.41 -1.61
C ASP A 74 42.75 38.16 -2.17
N LYS A 75 42.47 37.15 -1.32
CA LYS A 75 41.95 35.85 -1.74
C LYS A 75 40.47 35.73 -1.39
N LYS A 76 39.73 35.00 -2.23
CA LYS A 76 38.34 34.66 -1.92
C LYS A 76 38.29 33.67 -0.75
N ILE A 77 37.65 34.08 0.35
CA ILE A 77 37.45 33.28 1.56
C ILE A 77 35.97 32.88 1.65
N THR A 78 35.70 31.59 1.79
CA THR A 78 34.35 31.06 2.04
C THR A 78 34.33 30.34 3.39
N LEU A 79 33.50 30.81 4.31
CA LEU A 79 33.26 30.17 5.59
C LEU A 79 32.14 29.13 5.43
N MET A 80 32.50 27.87 5.65
CA MET A 80 31.57 26.75 5.74
C MET A 80 31.49 26.30 7.19
N GLY A 81 30.56 26.85 7.94
CA GLY A 81 30.31 26.46 9.32
C GLY A 81 28.89 26.75 9.72
N SER A 82 28.27 25.80 10.40
CA SER A 82 26.94 25.95 10.99
C SER A 82 27.05 26.56 12.38
N THR A 83 26.09 27.40 12.74
CA THR A 83 25.96 27.88 14.12
C THR A 83 25.70 26.69 15.06
N ALA A 84 26.02 26.85 16.35
CA ALA A 84 25.76 25.80 17.35
C ALA A 84 24.26 25.43 17.45
N VAL A 85 23.38 26.39 17.19
CA VAL A 85 21.91 26.21 17.19
C VAL A 85 21.46 25.37 15.98
N GLU A 86 22.00 25.63 14.80
CA GLU A 86 21.71 24.84 13.59
C GLU A 86 22.27 23.42 13.68
N ALA A 87 23.48 23.26 14.23
CA ALA A 87 24.09 21.95 14.44
C ALA A 87 23.24 21.08 15.40
N SER A 88 22.72 21.69 16.47
CA SER A 88 21.84 21.00 17.43
C SER A 88 20.50 20.64 16.80
N SER A 89 19.89 21.55 16.04
CA SER A 89 18.61 21.32 15.36
C SER A 89 18.70 20.21 14.30
N ILE A 90 19.81 20.15 13.55
CA ILE A 90 20.06 19.09 12.56
C ILE A 90 20.34 17.76 13.25
N SER A 91 21.11 17.77 14.35
CA SER A 91 21.35 16.56 15.15
C SER A 91 20.04 16.02 15.72
N GLU A 92 19.19 16.86 16.28
CA GLU A 92 17.86 16.49 16.79
C GLU A 92 16.95 15.95 15.69
N ALA A 93 16.91 16.61 14.52
CA ALA A 93 16.15 16.13 13.36
C ALA A 93 16.67 14.77 12.86
N SER A 94 18.00 14.58 12.83
CA SER A 94 18.63 13.32 12.47
C SER A 94 18.39 12.21 13.49
N GLU A 95 18.35 12.54 14.78
CA GLU A 95 17.96 11.63 15.86
C GLU A 95 16.49 11.26 15.76
N HIS A 96 15.61 12.20 15.43
CA HIS A 96 14.19 11.93 15.24
C HIS A 96 13.93 11.05 14.01
N ALA A 97 14.63 11.30 12.91
CA ALA A 97 14.58 10.48 11.71
C ALA A 97 15.12 9.07 11.95
N SER A 98 16.27 8.94 12.64
CA SER A 98 16.87 7.64 12.99
C SER A 98 16.04 6.86 14.01
N ARG A 99 15.35 7.51 14.96
CA ARG A 99 14.35 6.89 15.85
C ARG A 99 13.13 6.35 15.08
N ARG A 100 12.73 7.01 13.98
CA ARG A 100 11.63 6.54 13.11
C ARG A 100 12.05 5.35 12.26
N VAL A 101 13.27 5.37 11.73
CA VAL A 101 13.87 4.26 10.96
C VAL A 101 14.12 3.02 11.84
N THR A 102 14.64 3.21 13.05
CA THR A 102 14.88 2.09 14.00
C THR A 102 13.59 1.47 14.54
N ARG A 103 12.49 2.24 14.62
CA ARG A 103 11.15 1.69 14.91
C ARG A 103 10.58 0.87 13.75
N GLN A 104 10.88 1.22 12.50
CA GLN A 104 10.52 0.42 11.32
C GLN A 104 11.41 -0.82 11.13
N SER A 105 12.65 -0.80 11.65
CA SER A 105 13.60 -1.91 11.56
C SER A 105 13.55 -2.89 12.74
N ARG A 106 12.54 -2.80 13.62
CA ARG A 106 12.24 -3.94 14.50
C ARG A 106 11.97 -5.11 13.58
N PRO A 107 12.66 -6.26 13.73
CA PRO A 107 12.29 -7.44 12.97
C PRO A 107 10.81 -7.67 13.27
N MET A 108 9.95 -7.48 12.26
CA MET A 108 8.59 -7.99 12.37
C MET A 108 8.78 -9.43 12.80
N GLN A 109 8.28 -9.78 13.99
CA GLN A 109 8.22 -11.20 14.36
C GLN A 109 7.60 -11.85 13.13
N LYS A 110 8.36 -12.71 12.45
CA LYS A 110 7.79 -13.58 11.46
C LYS A 110 6.84 -14.43 12.27
N VAL A 111 5.59 -13.97 12.36
CA VAL A 111 4.49 -14.81 12.77
C VAL A 111 4.52 -15.87 11.68
N SER A 112 5.21 -16.96 11.97
CA SER A 112 4.96 -18.19 11.26
C SER A 112 3.48 -18.39 11.51
N ALA A 113 2.66 -18.06 10.51
CA ALA A 113 1.28 -18.47 10.51
C ALA A 113 1.39 -19.98 10.58
N TYR A 114 1.30 -20.52 11.80
CA TYR A 114 0.88 -21.89 11.97
C TYR A 114 -0.40 -21.93 11.17
N LYS A 115 -0.32 -22.54 9.98
CA LYS A 115 -1.51 -22.98 9.27
C LYS A 115 -2.07 -24.01 10.22
N THR A 116 -2.87 -23.58 11.17
CA THR A 116 -3.77 -24.45 11.91
C THR A 116 -4.64 -25.00 10.81
N HIS A 117 -4.25 -26.18 10.33
CA HIS A 117 -4.96 -26.88 9.30
C HIS A 117 -6.29 -27.24 9.92
N ASP A 118 -7.31 -26.45 9.60
CA ASP A 118 -8.64 -26.62 10.14
C ASP A 118 -9.30 -27.81 9.43
N TRP A 119 -8.91 -29.00 9.88
CA TRP A 119 -9.38 -30.29 9.37
C TRP A 119 -10.90 -30.39 9.44
N LYS A 120 -11.52 -29.76 10.44
CA LYS A 120 -12.97 -29.71 10.57
C LYS A 120 -13.57 -28.87 9.45
N LYS A 121 -13.00 -27.69 9.19
CA LYS A 121 -13.45 -26.87 8.07
C LYS A 121 -13.28 -27.58 6.74
N GLU A 122 -12.16 -28.25 6.49
CA GLU A 122 -11.94 -28.99 5.25
C GLU A 122 -12.94 -30.15 5.08
N GLN A 123 -13.20 -30.90 6.15
CA GLN A 123 -14.21 -31.95 6.15
C GLN A 123 -15.61 -31.40 5.85
N GLU A 124 -15.99 -30.30 6.48
CA GLU A 124 -17.28 -29.62 6.22
C GLU A 124 -17.35 -29.06 4.79
N GLU A 125 -16.25 -28.52 4.24
CA GLU A 125 -16.19 -28.04 2.85
C GLU A 125 -16.24 -29.18 1.83
N ALA A 126 -15.76 -30.38 2.19
CA ALA A 126 -15.90 -31.57 1.36
C ALA A 126 -17.32 -32.14 1.41
N GLN A 127 -17.99 -32.05 2.56
CA GLN A 127 -19.36 -32.54 2.74
C GLN A 127 -20.42 -31.59 2.14
N TYR A 128 -20.33 -30.30 2.45
CA TYR A 128 -21.33 -29.28 2.08
C TYR A 128 -20.88 -28.52 0.83
N THR A 129 -21.02 -29.19 -0.32
CA THR A 129 -20.54 -28.68 -1.61
C THR A 129 -21.36 -29.19 -2.79
N PHE A 130 -21.04 -28.71 -3.98
CA PHE A 130 -21.53 -29.28 -5.23
C PHE A 130 -20.73 -30.54 -5.57
N THR A 131 -21.35 -31.71 -5.58
CA THR A 131 -20.60 -32.98 -5.75
C THR A 131 -20.10 -33.13 -7.19
N THR A 132 -20.97 -32.91 -8.16
CA THR A 132 -20.69 -33.03 -9.59
C THR A 132 -20.97 -31.71 -10.30
N LEU A 133 -20.08 -31.33 -11.23
CA LEU A 133 -20.26 -30.19 -12.10
C LEU A 133 -20.41 -30.67 -13.54
N ARG A 134 -21.46 -30.23 -14.25
CA ARG A 134 -21.71 -30.65 -15.63
C ARG A 134 -22.02 -29.46 -16.55
N PRO A 135 -21.18 -29.15 -17.54
CA PRO A 135 -21.56 -28.23 -18.62
C PRO A 135 -22.48 -28.93 -19.63
N LEU A 136 -23.13 -28.17 -20.51
CA LEU A 136 -23.88 -28.76 -21.64
C LEU A 136 -22.90 -29.07 -22.79
N PRO A 137 -22.67 -30.37 -23.12
CA PRO A 137 -21.59 -30.77 -24.03
C PRO A 137 -21.86 -30.39 -25.50
N TYR A 138 -23.13 -30.20 -25.86
CA TYR A 138 -23.56 -29.85 -27.22
C TYR A 138 -23.52 -28.33 -27.50
N LEU A 139 -23.23 -27.49 -26.49
CA LEU A 139 -23.10 -26.04 -26.67
C LEU A 139 -21.65 -25.63 -26.97
N PRO A 140 -21.42 -24.47 -27.62
CA PRO A 140 -20.08 -24.00 -27.94
C PRO A 140 -19.20 -23.81 -26.68
N ASN A 141 -17.95 -24.25 -26.69
CA ASN A 141 -16.99 -24.07 -25.59
C ASN A 141 -17.45 -24.63 -24.22
N PRO A 142 -17.81 -25.92 -24.11
CA PRO A 142 -18.29 -26.51 -22.85
C PRO A 142 -17.23 -26.48 -21.74
N SER A 143 -15.94 -26.49 -22.09
CA SER A 143 -14.83 -26.34 -21.14
C SER A 143 -14.86 -25.01 -20.39
N LYS A 144 -15.31 -23.92 -21.04
CA LYS A 144 -15.44 -22.60 -20.41
C LYS A 144 -16.62 -22.58 -19.43
N SER A 145 -17.74 -23.20 -19.78
CA SER A 145 -18.86 -23.42 -18.84
C SER A 145 -18.40 -24.21 -17.62
N LEU A 146 -17.64 -25.29 -17.81
CA LEU A 146 -17.11 -26.09 -16.70
C LEU A 146 -16.21 -25.27 -15.78
N GLN A 147 -15.29 -24.48 -16.33
CA GLN A 147 -14.45 -23.56 -15.54
C GLN A 147 -15.28 -22.54 -14.76
N PHE A 148 -16.38 -22.07 -15.33
CA PHE A 148 -17.30 -21.15 -14.66
C PHE A 148 -17.99 -21.83 -13.46
N LEU A 149 -18.51 -23.04 -13.65
CA LEU A 149 -19.11 -23.83 -12.57
C LEU A 149 -18.08 -24.17 -11.47
N GLN A 150 -16.84 -24.49 -11.87
CA GLN A 150 -15.73 -24.73 -10.94
C GLN A 150 -15.42 -23.47 -10.13
N ARG A 151 -15.45 -22.29 -10.76
CA ARG A 151 -15.28 -21.00 -10.07
C ARG A 151 -16.38 -20.77 -9.03
N LEU A 152 -17.64 -21.03 -9.36
CA LEU A 152 -18.76 -20.93 -8.41
C LEU A 152 -18.58 -21.90 -7.23
N LYS A 153 -18.23 -23.17 -7.49
CA LYS A 153 -17.93 -24.16 -6.44
C LYS A 153 -16.78 -23.74 -5.54
N ALA A 154 -15.77 -23.06 -6.08
CA ALA A 154 -14.58 -22.60 -5.36
C ALA A 154 -14.74 -21.23 -4.68
N ASP A 155 -15.86 -20.53 -4.89
CA ASP A 155 -16.14 -19.22 -4.31
C ASP A 155 -16.17 -19.31 -2.78
N ALA A 156 -15.36 -18.48 -2.10
CA ALA A 156 -15.23 -18.53 -0.65
C ALA A 156 -16.55 -18.21 0.06
N GLY A 157 -17.34 -17.28 -0.50
CA GLY A 157 -18.65 -16.92 0.00
C GLY A 157 -19.64 -18.07 -0.12
N ILE A 158 -19.73 -18.68 -1.30
CA ILE A 158 -20.63 -19.82 -1.54
C ILE A 158 -20.25 -20.99 -0.63
N LYS A 159 -18.97 -21.34 -0.54
CA LYS A 159 -18.50 -22.41 0.37
C LYS A 159 -18.87 -22.13 1.83
N ALA A 160 -18.69 -20.88 2.29
CA ALA A 160 -19.02 -20.50 3.66
C ALA A 160 -20.53 -20.62 3.93
N SER A 161 -21.38 -20.17 3.01
CA SER A 161 -22.83 -20.27 3.17
C SER A 161 -23.32 -21.72 3.09
N MET A 162 -22.84 -22.52 2.13
CA MET A 162 -23.20 -23.94 2.04
C MET A 162 -22.86 -24.71 3.32
N ARG A 163 -21.70 -24.46 3.92
CA ARG A 163 -21.33 -25.03 5.23
C ARG A 163 -22.28 -24.61 6.34
N LYS A 164 -22.62 -23.33 6.40
CA LYS A 164 -23.46 -22.77 7.46
C LYS A 164 -24.88 -23.36 7.43
N HIS A 165 -25.44 -23.51 6.24
CA HIS A 165 -26.77 -24.09 6.02
C HIS A 165 -26.76 -25.61 5.80
N LYS A 166 -25.57 -26.23 5.84
CA LYS A 166 -25.36 -27.67 5.59
C LYS A 166 -25.90 -28.15 4.25
N PHE A 167 -25.79 -27.33 3.21
CA PHE A 167 -26.25 -27.66 1.88
C PHE A 167 -25.25 -28.56 1.16
N THR A 168 -25.74 -29.68 0.64
CA THR A 168 -25.03 -30.56 -0.27
C THR A 168 -25.88 -30.71 -1.52
N VAL A 169 -25.31 -30.36 -2.67
CA VAL A 169 -26.02 -30.40 -3.96
C VAL A 169 -25.31 -31.43 -4.84
N PRO A 170 -25.93 -32.57 -5.16
CA PRO A 170 -25.29 -33.61 -5.97
C PRO A 170 -24.84 -33.12 -7.35
N LEU A 171 -25.63 -32.29 -8.02
CA LEU A 171 -25.34 -31.81 -9.37
C LEU A 171 -25.57 -30.30 -9.51
N LEU A 172 -24.52 -29.59 -9.91
CA LEU A 172 -24.60 -28.22 -10.44
C LEU A 172 -24.32 -28.27 -11.94
N THR A 173 -25.29 -27.87 -12.75
CA THR A 173 -25.21 -27.96 -14.21
C THR A 173 -25.51 -26.64 -14.90
N GLU A 174 -25.04 -26.51 -16.14
CA GLU A 174 -25.47 -25.44 -17.03
C GLU A 174 -26.90 -25.69 -17.53
N MET A 175 -27.72 -24.64 -17.53
CA MET A 175 -29.10 -24.62 -18.02
C MET A 175 -29.16 -24.22 -19.49
N ASN A 176 -30.05 -24.85 -20.27
CA ASN A 176 -30.24 -24.51 -21.68
C ASN A 176 -31.02 -23.18 -21.81
N PRO A 177 -30.45 -22.14 -22.44
CA PRO A 177 -31.10 -20.84 -22.49
C PRO A 177 -32.33 -20.78 -23.42
N ILE A 178 -32.52 -21.71 -24.35
CA ILE A 178 -33.72 -21.73 -25.21
C ILE A 178 -34.93 -22.29 -24.46
N GLU A 179 -34.77 -23.41 -23.74
CA GLU A 179 -35.87 -24.16 -23.14
C GLU A 179 -36.59 -23.42 -22.01
N HIS A 180 -35.96 -22.37 -21.47
CA HIS A 180 -36.45 -21.66 -20.29
C HIS A 180 -36.59 -20.15 -20.49
N THR A 181 -36.81 -19.73 -21.73
CA THR A 181 -37.20 -18.37 -22.10
C THR A 181 -38.66 -18.41 -22.55
N GLN A 182 -39.56 -17.80 -21.79
CA GLN A 182 -40.96 -17.66 -22.18
C GLN A 182 -41.20 -16.27 -22.72
N SER A 183 -41.49 -16.17 -24.02
CA SER A 183 -41.97 -14.95 -24.67
C SER A 183 -43.50 -14.95 -24.69
N ASN A 184 -44.12 -14.02 -23.97
CA ASN A 184 -45.56 -13.79 -23.93
C ASN A 184 -45.89 -12.36 -24.40
N HIS A 185 -47.18 -12.05 -24.53
CA HIS A 185 -47.66 -10.79 -25.12
C HIS A 185 -47.32 -9.53 -24.29
N GLU A 186 -46.79 -9.70 -23.07
CA GLU A 186 -46.37 -8.64 -22.15
C GLU A 186 -44.83 -8.54 -21.99
N GLY A 187 -44.04 -9.46 -22.56
CA GLY A 187 -42.58 -9.41 -22.49
C GLY A 187 -41.88 -10.76 -22.66
N THR A 188 -40.60 -10.80 -22.29
CA THR A 188 -39.80 -12.04 -22.29
C THR A 188 -39.37 -12.36 -20.87
N SER A 189 -40.03 -13.34 -20.24
CA SER A 189 -39.62 -13.88 -18.94
C SER A 189 -38.46 -14.85 -19.15
N ARG A 190 -37.33 -14.58 -18.51
CA ARG A 190 -36.10 -15.37 -18.64
C ARG A 190 -35.79 -16.03 -17.30
N THR A 191 -35.93 -17.35 -17.26
CA THR A 191 -35.51 -18.11 -16.08
C THR A 191 -33.98 -18.20 -16.10
N LEU A 192 -33.35 -17.73 -15.02
CA LEU A 192 -31.89 -17.67 -14.90
C LEU A 192 -31.31 -18.87 -14.14
N GLY A 193 -32.12 -19.56 -13.33
CA GLY A 193 -31.72 -20.75 -12.60
C GLY A 193 -32.93 -21.62 -12.29
N LEU A 194 -32.67 -22.87 -11.95
CA LEU A 194 -33.70 -23.82 -11.53
C LEU A 194 -33.13 -24.78 -10.48
N ASN A 195 -33.82 -24.87 -9.34
CA ASN A 195 -33.61 -25.91 -8.36
C ASN A 195 -34.64 -27.03 -8.54
N ARG A 196 -34.17 -28.27 -8.71
CA ARG A 196 -35.01 -29.48 -8.73
C ARG A 196 -34.87 -30.25 -7.43
N ASN A 197 -36.01 -30.69 -6.89
CA ASN A 197 -36.10 -31.55 -5.71
C ASN A 197 -35.31 -31.02 -4.50
N ALA A 198 -35.44 -29.73 -4.21
CA ALA A 198 -34.85 -29.10 -3.02
C ALA A 198 -33.33 -29.32 -2.89
N GLY A 199 -32.60 -29.16 -3.99
CA GLY A 199 -31.14 -29.20 -4.03
C GLY A 199 -30.54 -30.47 -4.63
N GLU A 200 -31.34 -31.36 -5.22
CA GLU A 200 -30.81 -32.53 -5.94
C GLU A 200 -30.04 -32.09 -7.20
N VAL A 201 -30.63 -31.17 -7.96
CA VAL A 201 -30.03 -30.58 -9.16
C VAL A 201 -30.26 -29.08 -9.16
N ILE A 202 -29.19 -28.31 -9.29
CA ILE A 202 -29.28 -26.87 -9.56
C ILE A 202 -28.76 -26.62 -10.97
N GLU A 203 -29.57 -25.94 -11.77
CA GLU A 203 -29.23 -25.51 -13.12
C GLU A 203 -29.06 -24.00 -13.15
N LEU A 204 -28.01 -23.50 -13.81
CA LEU A 204 -27.77 -22.07 -13.96
C LEU A 204 -27.61 -21.69 -15.43
N ARG A 205 -28.28 -20.62 -15.84
CA ARG A 205 -28.08 -20.00 -17.15
C ARG A 205 -26.77 -19.22 -17.14
N LEU A 206 -25.72 -19.82 -17.70
CA LEU A 206 -24.40 -19.18 -17.78
C LEU A 206 -24.28 -18.22 -18.96
N ARG A 207 -25.04 -18.45 -20.04
CA ARG A 207 -24.88 -17.78 -21.33
C ARG A 207 -25.83 -16.60 -21.53
N THR A 208 -25.41 -15.69 -22.41
CA THR A 208 -26.28 -14.69 -23.04
C THR A 208 -27.21 -15.36 -24.06
N ASP A 209 -28.30 -14.68 -24.41
CA ASP A 209 -29.35 -15.26 -25.26
C ASP A 209 -28.87 -15.49 -26.71
N ALA A 210 -27.84 -14.76 -27.17
CA ALA A 210 -27.24 -14.93 -28.49
C ALA A 210 -26.14 -16.01 -28.54
N TYR A 211 -25.92 -16.77 -27.45
CA TYR A 211 -24.86 -17.79 -27.30
C TYR A 211 -23.41 -17.28 -27.54
N ASP A 212 -23.24 -15.97 -27.70
CA ASP A 212 -21.99 -15.28 -28.01
C ASP A 212 -21.19 -14.91 -26.76
N GLY A 213 -21.80 -15.01 -25.58
CA GLY A 213 -21.24 -14.51 -24.33
C GLY A 213 -21.71 -15.27 -23.09
N TYR A 214 -21.12 -14.87 -21.97
CA TYR A 214 -21.49 -15.34 -20.64
C TYR A 214 -22.08 -14.17 -19.86
N ARG A 215 -23.05 -14.46 -19.00
CA ARG A 215 -23.58 -13.45 -18.07
C ARG A 215 -22.50 -13.07 -17.07
N ASP A 216 -22.65 -11.89 -16.49
CA ASP A 216 -21.70 -11.43 -15.49
C ASP A 216 -21.73 -12.36 -14.26
N TYR A 217 -20.56 -12.49 -13.64
CA TYR A 217 -20.38 -13.41 -12.51
C TYR A 217 -21.26 -13.06 -11.31
N LYS A 218 -21.49 -11.77 -11.06
CA LYS A 218 -22.31 -11.31 -9.94
C LYS A 218 -23.76 -11.73 -10.10
N THR A 219 -24.33 -11.57 -11.28
CA THR A 219 -25.69 -12.02 -11.60
C THR A 219 -25.82 -13.53 -11.40
N ILE A 220 -24.91 -14.33 -11.98
CA ILE A 220 -24.97 -15.79 -11.83
C ILE A 220 -24.80 -16.22 -10.36
N ARG A 221 -23.91 -15.56 -9.62
CA ARG A 221 -23.69 -15.80 -8.19
C ARG A 221 -24.94 -15.50 -7.36
N ASN A 222 -25.64 -14.42 -7.65
CA ASN A 222 -26.90 -14.07 -6.98
C ASN A 222 -28.01 -15.07 -7.35
N THR A 223 -28.11 -15.46 -8.62
CA THR A 223 -29.01 -16.54 -9.05
C THR A 223 -28.73 -17.83 -8.28
N LEU A 224 -27.47 -18.22 -8.10
CA LEU A 224 -27.14 -19.40 -7.31
C LEU A 224 -27.56 -19.27 -5.84
N CYS A 225 -27.47 -18.08 -5.23
CA CYS A 225 -27.97 -17.85 -3.88
C CYS A 225 -29.49 -18.04 -3.80
N HIS A 226 -30.23 -17.56 -4.81
CA HIS A 226 -31.66 -17.78 -4.96
C HIS A 226 -31.99 -19.29 -5.06
N GLU A 227 -31.28 -20.02 -5.93
CA GLU A 227 -31.50 -21.46 -6.07
C GLU A 227 -31.14 -22.23 -4.80
N LEU A 228 -30.12 -21.81 -4.03
CA LEU A 228 -29.81 -22.44 -2.75
C LEU A 228 -30.90 -22.23 -1.70
N ALA A 229 -31.59 -21.07 -1.71
CA ALA A 229 -32.74 -20.85 -0.83
C ALA A 229 -33.91 -21.82 -1.14
N HIS A 230 -34.04 -22.22 -2.42
CA HIS A 230 -35.00 -23.25 -2.84
C HIS A 230 -34.70 -24.66 -2.30
N ASN A 231 -33.54 -24.91 -1.67
CA ASN A 231 -33.32 -26.13 -0.90
C ASN A 231 -34.23 -26.24 0.34
N VAL A 232 -34.75 -25.11 0.83
CA VAL A 232 -35.57 -25.05 2.05
C VAL A 232 -36.99 -24.58 1.76
N HIS A 233 -37.13 -23.55 0.91
CA HIS A 233 -38.43 -22.92 0.64
C HIS A 233 -38.76 -22.99 -0.86
N GLY A 234 -39.81 -23.71 -1.22
CA GLY A 234 -40.27 -23.81 -2.61
C GLY A 234 -40.90 -22.52 -3.14
N PRO A 235 -41.99 -22.02 -2.53
CA PRO A 235 -42.65 -20.79 -2.98
C PRO A 235 -41.83 -19.52 -2.66
N HIS A 236 -41.97 -18.47 -3.48
CA HIS A 236 -41.37 -17.14 -3.25
C HIS A 236 -42.13 -16.33 -2.19
N ASP A 237 -42.30 -16.92 -1.00
CA ASP A 237 -42.91 -16.26 0.15
C ASP A 237 -41.91 -15.41 0.94
N ARG A 238 -42.35 -14.82 2.05
CA ARG A 238 -41.49 -14.00 2.91
C ARG A 238 -40.29 -14.79 3.46
N ASN A 239 -40.49 -16.05 3.85
CA ASN A 239 -39.43 -16.88 4.42
C ASN A 239 -38.35 -17.16 3.38
N PHE A 240 -38.77 -17.44 2.14
CA PHE A 240 -37.86 -17.58 1.01
C PHE A 240 -37.00 -16.34 0.83
N TRP A 241 -37.61 -15.14 0.75
CA TRP A 241 -36.86 -13.91 0.52
C TRP A 241 -35.94 -13.54 1.69
N ASP A 242 -36.36 -13.82 2.92
CA ASP A 242 -35.54 -13.62 4.11
C ASP A 242 -34.30 -14.55 4.08
N LEU A 243 -34.47 -15.83 3.74
CA LEU A 243 -33.35 -16.78 3.58
C LEU A 243 -32.45 -16.40 2.40
N CYS A 244 -33.02 -16.06 1.24
CA CYS A 244 -32.26 -15.66 0.05
C CYS A 244 -31.33 -14.48 0.36
N LYS A 245 -31.87 -13.42 0.97
CA LYS A 245 -31.08 -12.24 1.38
C LYS A 245 -30.04 -12.58 2.44
N GLN A 246 -30.37 -13.49 3.36
CA GLN A 246 -29.41 -13.97 4.35
C GLN A 246 -28.22 -14.67 3.67
N ILE A 247 -28.48 -15.58 2.74
CA ILE A 247 -27.44 -16.28 1.97
C ILE A 247 -26.59 -15.27 1.20
N GLU A 248 -27.21 -14.34 0.47
CA GLU A 248 -26.48 -13.29 -0.28
C GLU A 248 -25.53 -12.49 0.62
N LYS A 249 -26.00 -12.05 1.80
CA LYS A 249 -25.18 -11.30 2.77
C LYS A 249 -24.03 -12.13 3.33
N GLU A 250 -24.25 -13.41 3.60
CA GLU A 250 -23.19 -14.32 4.06
C GLU A 250 -22.13 -14.54 2.98
N VAL A 251 -22.59 -14.72 1.74
CA VAL A 251 -21.76 -14.94 0.57
C VAL A 251 -20.92 -13.68 0.26
N GLU A 252 -21.49 -12.48 0.36
CA GLU A 252 -20.75 -11.21 0.25
C GLU A 252 -19.78 -11.00 1.41
N GLY A 253 -20.21 -11.18 2.67
CA GLY A 253 -19.37 -10.93 3.84
C GLY A 253 -18.19 -11.90 3.98
N ALA A 254 -18.29 -13.12 3.44
CA ALA A 254 -17.21 -14.10 3.44
C ALA A 254 -16.28 -13.98 2.21
N ASP A 255 -16.56 -13.09 1.27
CA ASP A 255 -15.71 -12.85 0.09
C ASP A 255 -14.55 -11.90 0.41
N TRP A 256 -13.63 -12.36 1.26
CA TRP A 256 -12.42 -11.62 1.65
C TRP A 256 -11.42 -11.41 0.50
N ARG A 257 -11.58 -12.10 -0.64
CA ARG A 257 -10.70 -11.95 -1.81
C ARG A 257 -11.03 -10.75 -2.68
N SER A 258 -12.25 -10.24 -2.57
CA SER A 258 -12.74 -9.07 -3.32
C SER A 258 -12.76 -7.79 -2.48
N GLY A 259 -12.56 -7.89 -1.16
CA GLY A 259 -12.60 -6.79 -0.21
C GLY A 259 -11.22 -6.26 0.18
N GLY A 260 -10.63 -5.44 -0.70
CA GLY A 260 -9.62 -4.45 -0.33
C GLY A 260 -10.24 -3.06 -0.40
N THR A 261 -10.69 -2.54 0.75
CA THR A 261 -10.89 -1.10 0.96
C THR A 261 -9.79 -0.58 1.86
#